data_AF-A0A821ZRP5-F1
#
_entry.id   AF-A0A821ZRP5-F1
#
_cell.length_a   1.000
_cell.length_b   1.000
_cell.length_c   1.000
_cell.angle_alpha   90.00
_cell.angle_beta   90.00
_cell.angle_gamma   90.00
#
_symmetry.space_group_name_H-M   'P 1'
#
loop_
_entity.id
_entity.type
_entity.pdbx_description
1 polymer ?
#
loop_
_entity_poly.entity_id
_entity_poly.type
_entity_poly.pdbx_seq_one_letter_code
_entity_poly.pdbx_strand_id
1 'polypeptide(L)'
;MLGEDMGELNVYVRFYSNGPLVKIFGVSGERGNFWIRHELKLSYTTAFQVLIEGVVGIGYMGDIGLDDTVFTPECSAYTSSELPITTITTTQAPTPCPIAAQFRCTGTDICIDQNKICDFTADCPDASDEDRCGPCNFEKDDCGWEDVSWSTYSWSRIKASEAVVISPKAP
;
A
#
# COMPACT_ATOMS: atom_id res chain seq x y z
N MET A 1 17.67 -18.16 10.66
CA MET A 1 16.33 -18.62 10.24
C MET A 1 16.10 -19.98 10.86
N LEU A 2 15.43 -20.01 12.00
CA LEU A 2 15.27 -21.22 12.81
C LEU A 2 13.83 -21.33 13.31
N GLY A 3 13.18 -22.47 13.12
CA GLY A 3 11.79 -22.69 13.53
C GLY A 3 11.04 -23.71 12.67
N GLU A 4 9.91 -24.19 13.19
CA GLU A 4 8.99 -25.09 12.47
C GLU A 4 8.14 -24.32 11.45
N ASP A 5 7.67 -23.12 11.82
CA ASP A 5 6.84 -22.25 10.99
C ASP A 5 7.66 -21.21 10.21
N MET A 6 8.82 -21.60 9.70
CA MET A 6 9.72 -20.66 9.04
C MET A 6 9.13 -20.10 7.75
N GLY A 7 9.01 -18.78 7.73
CA GLY A 7 8.64 -18.05 6.52
C GLY A 7 9.83 -17.78 5.60
N GLU A 8 9.88 -16.58 5.02
CA GLU A 8 10.87 -16.22 4.01
C GLU A 8 11.72 -15.02 4.43
N LEU A 9 12.96 -15.00 3.94
CA LEU A 9 13.80 -13.81 3.93
C LEU A 9 14.07 -13.44 2.46
N ASN A 10 13.61 -12.27 2.07
CA ASN A 10 13.71 -11.75 0.72
C ASN A 10 14.53 -10.47 0.71
N VAL A 11 15.31 -10.26 -0.36
CA VAL A 11 16.02 -9.00 -0.59
C VAL A 11 15.63 -8.47 -1.96
N TYR A 12 15.24 -7.20 -1.99
CA TYR A 12 14.84 -6.49 -3.19
C TYR A 12 15.72 -5.27 -3.40
N VAL A 13 15.72 -4.77 -4.64
CA VAL A 13 16.21 -3.44 -4.97
C VAL A 13 15.11 -2.62 -5.62
N ARG A 14 15.09 -1.31 -5.33
CA ARG A 14 14.29 -0.33 -6.06
C ARG A 14 15.13 0.90 -6.36
N PHE A 15 14.83 1.57 -7.47
CA PHE A 15 15.61 2.73 -7.96
C PHE A 15 14.92 4.06 -7.70
N TYR A 16 13.65 4.02 -7.30
CA TYR A 16 12.81 5.19 -7.13
C TYR A 16 11.86 5.02 -5.95
N SER A 17 11.41 6.13 -5.36
CA SER A 17 10.36 6.09 -4.33
C SER A 17 9.07 5.50 -4.92
N ASN A 18 8.47 4.52 -4.24
CA ASN A 18 7.33 3.72 -4.71
C ASN A 18 7.54 2.99 -6.06
N GLY A 19 8.79 2.87 -6.52
CA GLY A 19 9.12 2.11 -7.72
C GLY A 19 8.96 0.60 -7.54
N PRO A 20 8.98 -0.17 -8.65
CA PRO A 20 8.87 -1.62 -8.60
C PRO A 20 10.01 -2.24 -7.80
N LEU A 21 9.69 -3.26 -7.01
CA LEU A 21 10.67 -4.06 -6.27
C LEU A 21 11.20 -5.17 -7.17
N VAL A 22 12.51 -5.22 -7.35
CA VAL A 22 13.19 -6.30 -8.07
C VAL A 22 13.80 -7.25 -7.05
N LYS A 23 13.28 -8.48 -6.95
CA LYS A 23 13.79 -9.51 -6.03
C LYS A 23 15.15 -9.98 -6.52
N ILE A 24 16.19 -9.79 -5.69
CA ILE A 24 17.56 -10.21 -5.99
C ILE A 24 18.00 -11.41 -5.16
N PHE A 25 17.30 -11.70 -4.07
CA PHE A 25 17.52 -12.88 -3.24
C PHE A 25 16.23 -13.29 -2.55
N GLY A 26 16.10 -14.59 -2.29
CA GLY A 26 14.99 -15.16 -1.55
C GLY A 26 15.38 -16.51 -0.99
N VAL A 27 15.02 -16.74 0.27
CA VAL A 27 15.18 -18.00 0.96
C VAL A 27 13.93 -18.28 1.78
N SER A 28 13.46 -19.52 1.76
CA SER A 28 12.39 -20.02 2.61
C SER A 28 12.89 -21.12 3.55
N GLY A 29 12.16 -21.29 4.65
CA GLY A 29 12.31 -22.42 5.57
C GLY A 29 13.49 -22.30 6.54
N GLU A 30 13.67 -23.35 7.34
CA GLU A 30 14.74 -23.45 8.32
C GLU A 30 16.13 -23.53 7.65
N ARG A 31 17.10 -22.83 8.25
CA ARG A 31 18.50 -22.87 7.84
C ARG A 31 19.44 -23.42 8.92
N GLY A 32 18.90 -23.84 10.06
CA GLY A 32 19.62 -24.36 11.20
C GLY A 32 20.01 -23.26 12.20
N ASN A 33 20.49 -23.70 13.37
CA ASN A 33 20.85 -22.83 14.47
C ASN A 33 22.31 -22.33 14.36
N PHE A 34 22.60 -21.61 13.28
CA PHE A 34 23.89 -20.98 13.05
C PHE A 34 23.75 -19.74 12.16
N TRP A 35 24.69 -18.79 12.31
CA TRP A 35 24.77 -17.62 11.45
C TRP A 35 25.31 -18.01 10.07
N ILE A 36 24.62 -17.56 9.01
CA ILE A 36 25.01 -17.80 7.63
C ILE A 36 25.33 -16.47 6.98
N ARG A 37 26.54 -16.34 6.44
CA ARG A 37 26.95 -15.19 5.65
C ARG A 37 26.42 -15.33 4.21
N HIS A 38 25.81 -14.25 3.70
CA HIS A 38 25.40 -14.13 2.31
C HIS A 38 26.02 -12.89 1.66
N GLU A 39 26.43 -13.02 0.40
CA GLU A 39 27.00 -11.92 -0.39
C GLU A 39 26.16 -11.74 -1.65
N LEU A 40 25.69 -10.51 -1.87
CA LEU A 40 24.86 -10.14 -3.02
C LEU A 40 25.61 -9.16 -3.90
N LYS A 41 25.79 -9.49 -5.18
CA LYS A 41 26.42 -8.60 -6.14
C LYS A 41 25.41 -7.55 -6.60
N LEU A 42 25.66 -6.30 -6.21
CA LEU A 42 24.91 -5.13 -6.65
C LEU A 42 25.72 -4.40 -7.72
N SER A 43 25.23 -4.38 -8.96
CA SER A 43 25.94 -3.77 -10.11
C SER A 43 25.11 -2.65 -10.72
N TYR A 44 24.81 -1.65 -9.91
CA TYR A 44 23.99 -0.51 -10.28
C TYR A 44 24.80 0.78 -10.14
N THR A 45 24.72 1.64 -11.14
CA THR A 45 25.40 2.95 -11.17
C THR A 45 24.47 4.11 -10.77
N THR A 46 23.16 3.85 -10.73
CA THR A 46 22.13 4.78 -10.29
C THR A 46 21.87 4.63 -8.79
N ALA A 47 21.29 5.65 -8.16
CA ALA A 47 20.84 5.53 -6.78
C ALA A 47 19.80 4.41 -6.65
N PHE A 48 19.93 3.58 -5.62
CA PHE A 48 19.01 2.49 -5.33
C PHE A 48 18.85 2.32 -3.82
N GLN A 49 17.78 1.63 -3.44
CA GLN A 49 17.52 1.21 -2.08
C GLN A 49 17.42 -0.30 -2.05
N VAL A 50 18.15 -0.89 -1.11
CA VAL A 50 18.03 -2.30 -0.76
C VAL A 50 16.90 -2.43 0.26
N LEU A 51 15.96 -3.33 0.00
CA LEU A 51 14.87 -3.67 0.90
C LEU A 51 15.06 -5.10 1.38
N ILE A 52 15.07 -5.30 2.70
CA ILE A 52 15.10 -6.64 3.30
C ILE A 52 13.72 -6.90 3.90
N GLU A 53 13.08 -7.97 3.46
CA GLU A 53 11.72 -8.36 3.84
C GLU A 53 11.78 -9.70 4.57
N GLY A 54 11.28 -9.73 5.80
CA GLY A 54 10.95 -10.97 6.51
C GLY A 54 9.48 -11.26 6.34
N VAL A 55 9.15 -12.41 5.74
CA VAL A 55 7.78 -12.90 5.60
C VAL A 55 7.52 -13.89 6.73
N VAL A 56 6.46 -13.67 7.51
CA VAL A 56 6.02 -14.61 8.55
C VAL A 56 5.47 -15.87 7.88
N GLY A 57 5.83 -17.04 8.41
CA GLY A 57 5.30 -18.32 7.92
C GLY A 57 3.85 -18.55 8.33
N ILE A 58 3.42 -19.81 8.31
CA ILE A 58 2.04 -20.20 8.64
C ILE A 58 1.71 -20.12 10.14
N GLY A 59 2.70 -19.87 10.98
CA GLY A 59 2.57 -19.78 12.43
C GLY A 59 3.63 -18.87 13.04
N TYR A 60 3.85 -18.99 14.34
CA TYR A 60 4.71 -18.10 15.12
C TYR A 60 5.98 -18.81 15.64
N MET A 61 6.15 -20.09 15.36
CA MET A 61 7.29 -20.87 15.84
C MET A 61 8.48 -20.75 14.90
N GLY A 62 8.97 -19.52 14.66
CA GLY A 62 10.20 -19.30 13.90
C GLY A 62 10.72 -17.87 13.94
N ASP A 63 12.05 -17.74 13.91
CA ASP A 63 12.75 -16.47 14.05
C ASP A 63 13.75 -16.22 12.90
N ILE A 64 13.81 -14.96 12.47
CA ILE A 64 14.79 -14.45 11.49
C ILE A 64 15.70 -13.44 12.20
N GLY A 65 16.98 -13.78 12.30
CA GLY A 65 18.03 -12.87 12.79
C GLY A 65 18.86 -12.32 11.63
N LEU A 66 19.19 -11.03 11.72
CA LEU A 66 20.06 -10.31 10.78
C LEU A 66 21.05 -9.47 11.60
N ASP A 67 22.32 -9.48 11.20
CA ASP A 67 23.37 -8.68 11.81
C ASP A 67 24.47 -8.39 10.78
N ASP A 68 25.36 -7.44 11.08
CA ASP A 68 26.57 -7.13 10.30
C ASP A 68 26.34 -6.83 8.80
N THR A 69 25.29 -6.08 8.47
CA THR A 69 25.06 -5.63 7.08
C THR A 69 26.11 -4.61 6.66
N VAL A 70 26.88 -4.94 5.61
CA VAL A 70 27.96 -4.08 5.09
C VAL A 70 27.89 -3.96 3.57
N PHE A 71 28.22 -2.77 3.07
CA PHE A 71 28.35 -2.49 1.65
C PHE A 71 29.82 -2.32 1.26
N THR A 72 30.16 -2.66 0.02
CA THR A 72 31.52 -2.44 -0.48
C THR A 72 31.80 -0.94 -0.63
N PRO A 73 33.06 -0.49 -0.59
CA PRO A 73 33.40 0.94 -0.67
C PRO A 73 32.90 1.66 -1.92
N GLU A 74 32.66 0.93 -3.01
CA GLU A 74 32.11 1.45 -4.26
C GLU A 74 30.61 1.79 -4.15
N CYS A 75 29.90 1.22 -3.17
CA CYS A 75 28.52 1.52 -2.87
C CYS A 75 28.45 2.66 -1.86
N SER A 76 28.47 3.90 -2.35
CA SER A 76 28.39 5.09 -1.52
C SER A 76 26.95 5.37 -1.05
N ALA A 77 26.84 5.89 0.18
CA ALA A 77 25.56 6.36 0.70
C ALA A 77 25.01 7.49 -0.19
N TYR A 78 23.73 7.41 -0.53
CA TYR A 78 23.08 8.45 -1.31
C TYR A 78 22.94 9.73 -0.48
N THR A 79 23.25 10.88 -1.08
CA THR A 79 23.36 12.16 -0.36
C THR A 79 22.01 12.75 0.07
N SER A 80 20.91 12.30 -0.53
CA SER A 80 19.56 12.68 -0.10
C SER A 80 18.90 11.58 0.73
N SER A 81 18.06 11.99 1.67
CA SER A 81 17.30 11.10 2.56
C SER A 81 16.28 10.22 1.83
N GLU A 82 15.99 10.52 0.55
CA GLU A 82 15.00 9.81 -0.25
C GLU A 82 15.55 9.55 -1.66
N LEU A 83 15.18 8.40 -2.24
CA LEU A 83 15.41 8.11 -3.65
C LEU A 83 14.67 9.11 -4.55
N PRO A 84 15.14 9.36 -5.77
CA PRO A 84 14.37 10.12 -6.74
C PRO A 84 12.97 9.52 -6.86
N ILE A 85 11.94 10.34 -6.74
CA ILE A 85 10.58 9.91 -7.04
C ILE A 85 10.53 9.71 -8.56
N THR A 86 10.21 8.51 -9.02
CA THR A 86 9.64 8.41 -10.37
C THR A 86 8.28 9.05 -10.22
N THR A 87 8.14 10.25 -10.76
CA THR A 87 6.84 10.63 -11.27
C THR A 87 6.50 9.53 -12.26
N ILE A 88 5.70 8.55 -11.82
CA ILE A 88 4.66 8.08 -12.73
C ILE A 88 4.06 9.37 -13.22
N THR A 89 4.30 9.68 -14.48
CA THR A 89 3.46 10.60 -15.19
C THR A 89 2.10 9.92 -15.14
N THR A 90 1.39 10.07 -14.03
CA THR A 90 -0.02 10.37 -14.12
C THR A 90 -0.04 11.52 -15.10
N THR A 91 -0.48 11.17 -16.31
CA THR A 91 -0.91 12.11 -17.34
C THR A 91 -1.37 13.36 -16.63
N GLN A 92 -0.62 14.44 -16.86
CA GLN A 92 -1.07 15.82 -16.86
C GLN A 92 -2.49 15.94 -16.31
N ALA A 93 -2.66 16.59 -15.15
CA ALA A 93 -3.92 16.81 -14.45
C ALA A 93 -5.07 16.68 -15.46
N PRO A 94 -5.84 15.58 -15.39
CA PRO A 94 -6.71 15.21 -16.48
C PRO A 94 -7.58 16.40 -16.80
N THR A 95 -7.65 16.75 -18.08
CA THR A 95 -8.51 17.81 -18.56
C THR A 95 -9.85 17.63 -17.86
N PRO A 96 -10.32 18.63 -17.08
CA PRO A 96 -11.60 18.51 -16.41
C PRO A 96 -12.63 18.11 -17.46
N CYS A 97 -13.54 17.18 -17.12
CA CYS A 97 -14.64 16.88 -18.02
C CYS A 97 -15.28 18.21 -18.45
N PRO A 98 -15.64 18.39 -19.73
CA PRO A 98 -16.09 19.69 -20.25
C PRO A 98 -17.28 20.28 -19.48
N ILE A 99 -18.01 19.44 -18.73
CA ILE A 99 -19.18 19.76 -17.95
C ILE A 99 -18.87 19.52 -16.47
N ALA A 100 -19.21 20.49 -15.61
CA ALA A 100 -18.92 20.50 -14.18
C ALA A 100 -19.64 19.41 -13.36
N ALA A 101 -20.50 18.60 -13.98
CA ALA A 101 -21.32 17.55 -13.37
C ALA A 101 -21.07 16.17 -14.02
N GLN A 102 -19.85 15.93 -14.47
CA GLN A 102 -19.44 14.65 -15.05
C GLN A 102 -18.34 13.99 -14.22
N PHE A 103 -18.41 12.67 -14.12
CA PHE A 103 -17.43 11.82 -13.44
C PHE A 103 -16.48 11.22 -14.46
N ARG A 104 -15.18 11.22 -14.14
CA ARG A 104 -14.15 10.65 -15.02
C ARG A 104 -13.75 9.27 -14.51
N CYS A 105 -13.83 8.28 -15.39
CA CYS A 105 -13.43 6.91 -15.11
C CYS A 105 -11.93 6.84 -14.76
N THR A 106 -11.55 5.94 -13.86
CA THR A 106 -10.16 5.77 -13.45
C THR A 106 -9.34 5.18 -14.61
N GLY A 107 -8.10 5.66 -14.77
CA GLY A 107 -7.19 5.15 -15.82
C GLY A 107 -7.58 5.45 -17.28
N THR A 108 -8.69 6.15 -17.54
CA THR A 108 -9.13 6.51 -18.91
C THR A 108 -9.58 7.98 -19.01
N ASP A 109 -9.77 8.47 -20.24
CA ASP A 109 -10.29 9.83 -20.52
C ASP A 109 -11.81 9.85 -20.77
N ILE A 110 -12.53 8.83 -20.29
CA ILE A 110 -13.98 8.73 -20.46
C ILE A 110 -14.67 9.48 -19.32
N CYS A 111 -15.61 10.35 -19.68
CA CYS A 111 -16.48 11.08 -18.77
C CYS A 111 -17.91 10.55 -18.89
N ILE A 112 -18.51 10.23 -17.76
CA ILE A 112 -19.92 9.82 -17.64
C ILE A 112 -20.70 10.90 -16.86
N ASP A 113 -22.01 10.93 -16.99
CA ASP A 113 -22.83 11.87 -16.22
C ASP A 113 -22.86 11.49 -14.74
N GLN A 114 -22.99 12.48 -13.86
CA GLN A 114 -23.06 12.26 -12.41
C GLN A 114 -24.23 11.35 -11.98
N ASN A 115 -25.28 11.25 -12.79
CA ASN A 115 -26.41 10.34 -12.56
C ASN A 115 -26.10 8.87 -12.88
N LYS A 116 -24.92 8.59 -13.46
CA LYS A 116 -24.42 7.25 -13.76
C LYS A 116 -23.36 6.79 -12.74
N ILE A 117 -23.10 7.60 -11.72
CA ILE A 117 -22.30 7.18 -10.57
C ILE A 117 -23.24 6.45 -9.61
N CYS A 118 -22.86 5.27 -9.15
CA CYS A 118 -23.65 4.48 -8.22
C CYS A 118 -25.07 4.20 -8.72
N ASP A 119 -25.23 3.97 -10.02
CA ASP A 119 -26.50 3.55 -10.60
C ASP A 119 -26.61 2.01 -10.74
N PHE A 120 -25.62 1.29 -10.20
CA PHE A 120 -25.45 -0.16 -10.25
C PHE A 120 -25.24 -0.72 -11.66
N THR A 121 -24.87 0.14 -12.61
CA THR A 121 -24.47 -0.22 -13.96
C THR A 121 -23.03 0.24 -14.17
N ALA A 122 -22.17 -0.66 -14.66
CA ALA A 122 -20.82 -0.26 -15.04
C ALA A 122 -20.87 0.53 -16.35
N ASP A 123 -20.86 1.86 -16.26
CA ASP A 123 -20.74 2.78 -17.38
C ASP A 123 -19.26 3.13 -17.66
N CYS A 124 -18.38 2.99 -16.67
CA CYS A 124 -16.94 3.02 -16.89
C CYS A 124 -16.39 1.66 -17.37
N PRO A 125 -15.41 1.62 -18.31
CA PRO A 125 -14.78 0.37 -18.74
C PRO A 125 -14.05 -0.40 -17.62
N ASP A 126 -13.64 0.32 -16.58
CA ASP A 126 -13.00 -0.22 -15.38
C ASP A 126 -13.96 -0.36 -14.20
N ALA A 127 -15.25 -0.06 -14.38
CA ALA A 127 -16.30 -0.04 -13.34
C ALA A 127 -16.01 0.89 -12.15
N SER A 128 -15.11 1.86 -12.33
CA SER A 128 -14.72 2.79 -11.26
C SER A 128 -15.83 3.74 -10.80
N ASP A 129 -16.88 3.87 -11.60
CA ASP A 129 -18.14 4.55 -11.28
C ASP A 129 -18.99 3.81 -10.23
N GLU A 130 -18.72 2.53 -10.02
CA GLU A 130 -19.44 1.66 -9.08
C GLU A 130 -18.56 1.18 -7.90
N ASP A 131 -17.26 1.49 -7.89
CA ASP A 131 -16.30 1.05 -6.87
C ASP A 131 -16.58 1.58 -5.45
N ARG A 132 -17.40 2.63 -5.34
CA ARG A 132 -17.78 3.28 -4.07
C ARG A 132 -19.30 3.29 -3.89
N CYS A 133 -19.95 2.22 -4.33
CA CYS A 133 -21.41 2.13 -4.39
C CYS A 133 -21.87 0.79 -3.79
N GLY A 134 -22.77 0.82 -2.81
CA GLY A 134 -23.36 -0.39 -2.21
C GLY A 134 -23.03 -0.64 -0.73
N PRO A 135 -23.16 -1.89 -0.23
CA PRO A 135 -23.06 -2.22 1.20
C PRO A 135 -21.64 -2.02 1.71
N CYS A 136 -21.39 -0.80 2.16
CA CYS A 136 -20.21 -0.42 2.94
C CYS A 136 -20.17 -1.21 4.24
N ASN A 137 -19.06 -1.87 4.52
CA ASN A 137 -18.78 -2.37 5.87
C ASN A 137 -18.01 -1.37 6.73
N PHE A 138 -17.64 -0.19 6.19
CA PHE A 138 -16.94 0.90 6.89
C PHE A 138 -15.58 0.50 7.51
N GLU A 139 -15.01 -0.64 7.13
CA GLU A 139 -13.75 -1.15 7.70
C GLU A 139 -12.52 -0.40 7.19
N LYS A 140 -12.60 0.17 5.97
CA LYS A 140 -11.48 0.88 5.33
C LYS A 140 -11.75 2.38 5.17
N ASP A 141 -12.90 2.73 4.61
CA ASP A 141 -13.33 4.11 4.36
C ASP A 141 -14.86 4.21 4.39
N ASP A 142 -15.39 5.40 4.13
CA ASP A 142 -16.82 5.67 4.07
C ASP A 142 -17.45 5.25 2.72
N CYS A 143 -16.65 4.63 1.84
CA CYS A 143 -17.00 4.14 0.50
C CYS A 143 -17.99 5.03 -0.27
N GLY A 144 -17.77 6.34 -0.28
CA GLY A 144 -18.59 7.30 -1.02
C GLY A 144 -19.80 7.87 -0.26
N TRP A 145 -20.11 7.37 0.94
CA TRP A 145 -21.09 7.98 1.82
C TRP A 145 -20.56 9.28 2.42
N GLU A 146 -21.36 10.34 2.34
CA GLU A 146 -21.09 11.62 3.00
C GLU A 146 -22.06 11.81 4.16
N ASP A 147 -21.54 12.26 5.31
CA ASP A 147 -22.39 12.62 6.44
C ASP A 147 -23.15 13.92 6.12
N VAL A 148 -24.46 13.80 5.90
CA VAL A 148 -25.37 14.93 5.66
C VAL A 148 -26.02 15.45 6.95
N SER A 149 -25.48 15.10 8.12
CA SER A 149 -26.04 15.54 9.40
C SER A 149 -25.93 17.06 9.58
N TRP A 150 -27.06 17.69 9.89
CA TRP A 150 -27.16 19.14 10.07
C TRP A 150 -27.44 19.52 11.53
N SER A 151 -26.46 19.44 12.45
CA SER A 151 -26.46 20.07 13.80
C SER A 151 -25.20 19.66 14.60
N THR A 152 -25.22 19.82 15.94
CA THR A 152 -24.26 19.32 16.93
C THR A 152 -24.17 17.79 17.03
N TYR A 153 -24.96 17.06 16.24
CA TYR A 153 -24.93 15.61 16.14
C TYR A 153 -24.52 15.26 14.71
N SER A 154 -23.27 14.85 14.53
CA SER A 154 -22.70 14.42 13.26
C SER A 154 -22.20 12.98 13.37
N TRP A 155 -22.25 12.25 12.27
CA TRP A 155 -21.65 10.92 12.21
C TRP A 155 -20.13 11.05 12.10
N SER A 156 -19.41 10.20 12.82
CA SER A 156 -17.96 10.09 12.67
C SER A 156 -17.58 8.61 12.63
N ARG A 157 -16.76 8.23 11.65
CA ARG A 157 -16.21 6.88 11.59
C ARG A 157 -15.11 6.77 12.63
N ILE A 158 -15.31 5.88 13.59
CA ILE A 158 -14.35 5.56 14.63
C ILE A 158 -14.11 4.05 14.64
N LYS A 159 -12.92 3.60 15.04
CA LYS A 159 -12.70 2.17 15.23
C LYS A 159 -13.59 1.69 16.37
N ALA A 160 -14.12 0.47 16.28
CA ALA A 160 -14.92 -0.12 17.36
C ALA A 160 -14.17 -0.12 18.71
N SER A 161 -12.84 -0.25 18.69
CA SER A 161 -11.98 -0.15 19.88
C SER A 161 -11.91 1.24 20.51
N GLU A 162 -12.26 2.28 19.75
CA GLU A 162 -12.22 3.69 20.14
C GLU A 162 -13.62 4.23 20.41
N ALA A 163 -14.66 3.42 20.20
CA ALA A 163 -16.04 3.78 20.46
C ALA A 163 -16.31 3.91 21.97
N VAL A 164 -16.46 5.15 22.43
CA VAL A 164 -16.93 5.43 23.79
C VAL A 164 -18.43 5.18 23.83
N VAL A 165 -18.84 4.06 24.42
CA VAL A 165 -20.26 3.75 24.66
C VAL A 165 -20.79 4.77 25.67
N ILE A 166 -21.50 5.79 25.20
CA ILE A 166 -22.26 6.68 26.07
C ILE A 166 -23.55 5.94 26.41
N SER A 167 -23.52 5.12 27.47
CA SER A 167 -24.75 4.53 28.00
C SER A 167 -25.69 5.67 28.41
N PRO A 168 -26.93 5.74 27.88
CA PRO A 168 -27.92 6.64 28.44
C PRO A 168 -28.16 6.18 29.87
N LYS A 169 -27.85 7.07 30.83
CA LYS A 169 -28.24 6.87 32.22
C LYS A 169 -29.77 6.86 32.21
N ALA A 170 -30.35 5.68 32.43
CA ALA A 170 -31.79 5.53 32.53
C ALA A 170 -32.32 6.44 33.67
N PRO A 171 -33.50 7.06 33.49
CA PRO A 171 -34.13 7.91 34.51
C PRO A 171 -34.47 7.13 35.78
#